data_AF-A0A1S8CS80-F1
#
_entry.id   AF-A0A1S8CS80-F1
#
_cell.length_a   1.000
_cell.length_b   1.000
_cell.length_c   1.000
_cell.angle_alpha   90.00
_cell.angle_beta   90.00
_cell.angle_gamma   90.00
#
_symmetry.space_group_name_H-M   'P 1'
#
loop_
_entity.id
_entity.type
_entity.pdbx_description
1 polymer ?
#
loop_
_entity_poly.entity_id
_entity_poly.type
_entity_poly.pdbx_seq_one_letter_code
_entity_poly.pdbx_strand_id
1 'polypeptide(L)' 'MSSLFEECIEALNPKVLVLKNDEGKIVADTFLKSVKQTSWGRIDWHVCPMIFQTCKFSELEAFFKKEKWANEELYIFG' A
#
# COMPACT_ATOMS: atom_id res chain seq x y z
N MET A 1 -8.89 6.43 -25.47
CA MET A 1 -9.54 6.48 -24.14
C MET A 1 -8.51 5.92 -23.17
N SER A 2 -7.99 6.74 -22.26
CA SER A 2 -7.02 6.31 -21.25
C SER A 2 -7.69 5.36 -20.27
N SER A 3 -6.94 4.41 -19.74
CA SER A 3 -7.38 3.62 -18.59
C SER A 3 -7.18 4.40 -17.29
N LEU A 4 -7.96 4.08 -16.25
CA LEU A 4 -7.75 4.66 -14.91
C LEU A 4 -6.32 4.47 -14.39
N PHE A 5 -5.67 3.36 -14.78
CA PHE A 5 -4.28 3.09 -14.43
C PHE A 5 -3.31 4.09 -15.08
N GLU A 6 -3.51 4.38 -16.36
CA GLU A 6 -2.70 5.38 -17.09
C GLU A 6 -2.91 6.79 -16.51
N GLU A 7 -4.16 7.15 -16.20
CA GLU A 7 -4.50 8.42 -15.55
C GLU A 7 -3.84 8.56 -14.16
N CYS A 8 -3.80 7.46 -13.39
CA CYS A 8 -3.10 7.43 -12.10
C CYS A 8 -1.59 7.61 -12.24
N ILE A 9 -0.95 6.94 -13.20
CA ILE A 9 0.48 7.12 -13.47
C ILE A 9 0.77 8.57 -13.82
N GLU A 10 -0.04 9.16 -14.72
CA GLU A 10 0.11 10.54 -15.15
C GLU A 10 -0.02 11.52 -13.96
N ALA A 11 -1.02 11.32 -13.10
CA ALA A 11 -1.25 12.18 -11.93
C ALA A 11 -0.13 12.10 -10.88
N LEU A 12 0.57 10.97 -10.78
CA LEU A 12 1.63 10.74 -9.78
C LEU A 12 3.05 11.00 -10.31
N ASN A 13 3.22 11.16 -11.63
CA ASN A 13 4.51 11.42 -12.26
C ASN A 13 5.13 12.75 -11.77
N PRO A 14 6.44 12.83 -11.43
CA PRO A 14 7.49 11.81 -11.57
C PRO A 14 7.73 10.93 -10.33
N LYS A 15 6.84 10.96 -9.33
CA LYS A 15 7.03 10.28 -8.04
C LYS A 15 6.55 8.82 -8.01
N VAL A 16 6.26 8.25 -9.17
CA VAL A 16 5.75 6.87 -9.29
C VAL A 16 6.73 6.00 -10.05
N LEU A 17 7.01 4.82 -9.49
CA LEU A 17 7.76 3.75 -10.14
C LEU A 17 6.84 2.55 -10.30
N VAL A 18 6.58 2.16 -11.55
CA VAL A 18 5.81 0.95 -11.84
C VAL A 18 6.78 -0.23 -11.89
N LEU A 19 6.76 -1.06 -10.84
CA LEU A 19 7.52 -2.31 -10.82
C LEU A 19 6.91 -3.30 -11.80
N LYS A 20 7.74 -3.88 -12.68
CA LYS A 20 7.34 -4.89 -13.67
C LYS A 20 7.92 -6.25 -13.29
N ASN A 21 7.26 -7.33 -13.70
CA ASN A 21 7.77 -8.71 -13.62
C ASN A 21 8.04 -9.18 -12.17
N ASP A 22 9.13 -9.94 -11.97
CA ASP A 22 9.45 -10.66 -10.74
C ASP A 22 9.71 -9.75 -9.54
N GLU A 23 10.18 -8.51 -9.75
CA GLU A 23 10.44 -7.56 -8.66
C GLU A 23 9.16 -7.19 -7.90
N GLY A 24 8.09 -6.85 -8.64
CA GLY A 24 6.79 -6.55 -8.04
C GLY A 24 6.22 -7.74 -7.29
N LYS A 25 6.42 -8.96 -7.82
CA LYS A 25 6.01 -10.20 -7.17
C LYS A 25 6.78 -10.45 -5.87
N ILE A 26 8.10 -10.25 -5.86
CA ILE A 26 8.92 -10.42 -4.65
C ILE A 26 8.48 -9.44 -3.54
N VAL A 27 8.21 -8.18 -3.88
CA VAL A 27 7.72 -7.18 -2.92
C VAL A 27 6.35 -7.58 -2.38
N ALA A 28 5.41 -7.98 -3.25
CA ALA A 28 4.10 -8.43 -2.85
C ALA A 28 4.15 -9.67 -1.95
N ASP A 29 4.93 -10.69 -2.31
CA ASP A 29 5.11 -11.91 -1.52
C ASP A 29 5.74 -11.62 -0.16
N THR A 30 6.67 -10.67 -0.09
CA THR A 30 7.32 -10.25 1.16
C THR A 30 6.31 -9.56 2.08
N PHE A 31 5.48 -8.66 1.54
CA PHE A 31 4.41 -8.02 2.29
C PHE A 31 3.36 -9.05 2.76
N LEU A 32 2.92 -9.94 1.88
CA LEU A 32 1.92 -10.96 2.20
C LEU A 32 2.38 -11.95 3.27
N LYS A 33 3.69 -12.18 3.41
CA LYS A 33 4.28 -12.98 4.49
C LYS A 33 4.37 -12.24 5.83
N SER A 34 4.41 -10.90 5.81
CA SER A 34 4.50 -10.11 7.05
C SER A 34 3.15 -9.91 7.72
N VAL A 35 2.05 -10.14 7.00
CA VAL A 35 0.68 -10.05 7.52
C VAL A 35 0.03 -11.43 7.62
N LYS A 36 -0.82 -11.62 8.64
CA LYS A 36 -1.64 -12.83 8.72
C LYS A 36 -2.78 -12.73 7.72
N GLN A 37 -3.05 -13.85 7.05
CA GLN A 37 -4.13 -13.95 6.08
C GLN A 37 -5.22 -14.90 6.55
N THR A 38 -6.45 -14.61 6.17
CA THR A 38 -7.58 -15.51 6.31
C THR A 38 -7.46 -16.68 5.33
N SER A 39 -8.22 -17.75 5.57
CA SER A 39 -8.27 -18.93 4.68
C SER A 39 -8.75 -18.64 3.25
N TRP A 40 -9.33 -17.47 3.01
CA TRP A 40 -9.85 -17.00 1.73
C TRP A 40 -9.05 -15.82 1.15
N GLY A 41 -7.81 -15.61 1.64
CA GLY A 41 -6.82 -14.73 1.00
C GLY A 41 -6.98 -13.23 1.28
N ARG A 42 -7.56 -12.85 2.42
CA ARG A 42 -7.64 -11.44 2.88
C ARG A 42 -6.73 -11.23 4.08
N ILE A 43 -6.32 -9.98 4.32
CA ILE A 43 -5.64 -9.63 5.57
C ILE A 43 -6.58 -9.92 6.73
N ASP A 44 -6.13 -10.70 7.71
CA ASP A 44 -6.85 -10.92 8.94
C ASP A 44 -6.61 -9.74 9.89
N TRP A 45 -7.47 -8.74 9.78
CA TRP A 45 -7.37 -7.52 10.59
C TRP A 45 -7.52 -7.79 12.09
N HIS A 46 -8.22 -8.84 12.52
CA HIS A 46 -8.47 -9.09 13.96
C HIS A 46 -7.20 -9.43 14.74
N VAL A 47 -6.15 -9.87 14.04
CA VAL A 47 -4.87 -10.27 14.63
C VAL A 47 -3.73 -9.34 14.22
N CYS A 48 -4.02 -8.24 13.51
CA CYS A 48 -3.05 -7.21 13.17
C CYS A 48 -2.70 -6.40 14.44
N PRO A 49 -1.41 -6.21 14.74
CA PRO A 49 -0.98 -5.54 15.98
C PRO A 49 -1.31 -4.05 16.00
N MET A 50 -1.55 -3.43 14.84
CA MET A 50 -1.87 -2.01 14.72
C MET A 50 -2.89 -1.80 13.61
N ILE A 51 -4.07 -1.28 13.97
CA ILE A 51 -5.14 -0.93 13.04
C ILE A 51 -5.52 0.53 13.30
N PHE A 52 -5.49 1.34 12.27
CA PHE A 52 -6.01 2.70 12.29
C PHE A 52 -7.16 2.79 11.29
N GLN A 53 -8.37 3.06 11.79
CA GLN A 53 -9.55 3.21 10.95
C GLN A 53 -9.88 4.70 10.80
N THR A 54 -9.98 5.17 9.56
CA THR A 54 -10.38 6.53 9.23
C THR A 54 -11.26 6.55 7.98
N CYS A 55 -12.08 7.59 7.85
CA CYS A 55 -12.87 7.88 6.65
C CYS A 55 -12.21 8.96 5.77
N LYS A 56 -11.06 9.51 6.16
CA LYS A 56 -10.38 10.61 5.46
C LYS A 56 -8.91 10.34 5.31
N PHE A 57 -8.40 10.50 4.08
CA PHE A 57 -6.98 10.34 3.80
C PHE A 57 -6.11 11.32 4.60
N SER A 58 -6.57 12.55 4.83
CA SER A 58 -5.83 13.56 5.61
C SER A 58 -5.58 13.17 7.06
N GLU A 59 -6.44 12.32 7.66
CA GLU A 59 -6.25 11.81 9.01
C GLU A 59 -5.15 10.73 9.05
N LEU A 60 -5.02 9.96 7.97
CA LEU A 60 -3.95 8.98 7.79
C LEU A 60 -2.58 9.67 7.69
N GLU A 61 -2.49 10.78 6.95
CA GLU A 61 -1.25 11.58 6.85
C GLU A 61 -0.81 12.12 8.22
N ALA A 62 -1.76 12.61 9.02
CA ALA A 62 -1.49 13.10 10.37
C ALA A 62 -0.99 11.96 11.28
N PHE A 63 -1.60 10.77 11.16
CA PHE A 63 -1.18 9.58 11.88
C PHE A 63 0.28 9.19 11.54
N PHE A 64 0.64 9.07 10.26
CA PHE A 64 2.01 8.71 9.87
C PHE A 64 3.06 9.72 10.32
N LYS A 65 2.74 11.03 10.25
CA LYS A 65 3.62 12.08 10.79
C LYS A 65 3.84 11.94 12.29
N LYS A 66 2.79 11.60 13.04
CA LYS A 66 2.85 11.42 14.50
C LYS A 66 3.66 10.19 14.89
N GLU A 67 3.45 9.07 14.20
CA GLU A 67 4.15 7.80 14.46
C GLU A 67 5.61 7.81 13.97
N LYS A 68 6.10 8.94 13.45
CA LYS A 68 7.45 9.12 12.91
C LYS A 68 7.83 8.00 11.95
N TRP A 69 6.88 7.60 11.10
CA TRP A 69 7.16 6.61 10.07
C TRP A 69 8.29 7.11 9.18
N ALA A 70 9.42 6.41 9.23
CA ALA A 70 10.68 6.82 8.61
C ALA A 70 10.78 6.40 7.13
N ASN A 71 9.85 5.55 6.65
CA ASN A 71 9.83 5.12 5.26
C ASN A 71 9.02 6.11 4.42
N GLU A 72 9.70 6.75 3.47
CA GLU A 72 9.10 7.69 2.51
C GLU A 72 8.49 6.97 1.29
N GLU A 73 8.57 5.64 1.24
CA GLU A 73 8.08 4.82 0.13
C GLU A 73 6.69 4.24 0.42
N LEU A 74 5.76 4.48 -0.51
CA LEU A 74 4.42 3.91 -0.49
C LEU A 74 4.29 2.86 -1.60
N TYR A 75 3.88 1.64 -1.21
CA TYR A 75 3.61 0.55 -2.15
C TYR A 75 2.11 0.42 -2.39
N ILE A 76 1.71 0.35 -3.67
CA ILE A 76 0.32 0.15 -4.10
C ILE A 76 0.24 -1.18 -4.83
N PHE A 77 -0.59 -2.09 -4.33
CA PHE A 77 -0.85 -3.39 -4.93
C PHE A 77 -2.21 -3.33 -5.63
N GLY A 78 -2.23 -3.62 -6.94
CA GLY A 78 -3.42 -3.61 -7.81
C GLY A 78 -3.75 -4.98 -8.37
#